data_AF-A0A2P2J5T9-F1
#
_entry.id   AF-A0A2P2J5T9-F1
#
_cell.length_a   1.000
_cell.length_b   1.000
_cell.length_c   1.000
_cell.angle_alpha   90.00
_cell.angle_beta   90.00
_cell.angle_gamma   90.00
#
_symmetry.space_group_name_H-M   'P 1'
#
loop_
_entity.id
_entity.type
_entity.pdbx_description
1 polymer ?
#
loop_
_entity_poly.entity_id
_entity_poly.type
_entity_poly.pdbx_seq_one_letter_code
_entity_poly.pdbx_strand_id
1 'polypeptide(L)'
;MGRRQNDPEASRFAPITLMCVAFFSCLLVYTVLFIVLNPHFSGFESLALMGRSSDADGGGECCRGIEKLELWGPAVKWGSEFKFNSSEECCEACKAMCTGNDGPCLCDSWVFCGNKEACGSKFGECWLKKQKDTLAPEQQEAGDSVIWTSGLIFGKGEGIVGLQTEYGTLHIKLFPDCAPHSVAYILELLPLHHCAGCQFYRAESRGQSWDSEGNHMKNVRLFLSSFNF
;
A
#
# COMPACT_ATOMS: atom_id res chain seq x y z
N MET A 1 -61.03 16.23 50.01
CA MET A 1 -60.79 15.59 48.70
C MET A 1 -59.40 16.01 48.21
N GLY A 2 -58.61 15.04 47.77
CA GLY A 2 -57.14 15.07 47.78
C GLY A 2 -56.47 16.11 46.87
N ARG A 3 -55.37 16.65 47.37
CA ARG A 3 -54.38 17.44 46.63
C ARG A 3 -53.59 16.46 45.74
N ARG A 4 -53.76 16.54 44.42
CA ARG A 4 -52.94 15.76 43.46
C ARG A 4 -51.58 16.42 43.38
N GLN A 5 -50.52 15.68 43.73
CA GLN A 5 -49.13 16.10 43.63
C GLN A 5 -48.73 16.18 42.14
N ASN A 6 -47.96 17.21 41.78
CA ASN A 6 -47.32 17.30 40.48
C ASN A 6 -46.20 16.25 40.40
N ASP A 7 -46.28 15.32 39.45
CA ASP A 7 -45.25 14.30 39.23
C ASP A 7 -43.93 14.95 38.75
N PRO A 8 -42.79 14.68 39.41
CA PRO A 8 -41.47 15.22 39.04
C PRO A 8 -40.76 14.36 37.99
N GLU A 9 -41.46 13.45 37.30
CA GLU A 9 -40.84 12.51 36.35
C GLU A 9 -40.51 13.15 34.99
N ALA A 10 -41.29 14.14 34.54
CA ALA A 10 -41.08 14.80 33.25
C ALA A 10 -39.80 15.68 33.21
N SER A 11 -39.27 16.08 34.36
CA SER A 11 -38.13 17.02 34.45
C SER A 11 -36.76 16.33 34.52
N ARG A 12 -36.67 15.02 34.80
CA ARG A 12 -35.39 14.31 34.93
C ARG A 12 -34.85 13.78 33.60
N PHE A 13 -35.73 13.49 32.65
CA PHE A 13 -35.32 12.96 31.34
C PHE A 13 -34.98 14.04 30.33
N ALA A 14 -35.55 15.25 30.45
CA ALA A 14 -35.26 16.38 29.56
C ALA A 14 -33.76 16.70 29.40
N PRO A 15 -32.93 16.81 30.46
CA PRO A 15 -31.50 17.07 30.30
C PRO A 15 -30.74 15.88 29.67
N ILE A 16 -31.19 14.64 29.93
CA ILE A 16 -30.59 13.42 29.36
C ILE A 16 -30.90 13.35 27.86
N THR A 17 -32.14 13.61 27.47
CA THR A 17 -32.55 13.65 26.06
C THR A 17 -31.79 14.73 25.30
N LEU A 18 -31.58 15.91 25.89
CA LEU A 18 -30.87 17.02 25.27
C LEU A 18 -29.37 16.70 25.10
N MET A 19 -28.74 16.05 26.09
CA MET A 19 -27.38 15.52 25.98
C MET A 19 -27.26 14.46 24.88
N CYS A 20 -28.22 13.54 24.78
CA CYS A 20 -28.22 12.53 23.73
C CYS A 20 -28.33 13.17 22.34
N VAL A 21 -29.27 14.10 22.14
CA VAL A 21 -29.43 14.81 20.87
C VAL A 21 -28.17 15.58 20.49
N ALA A 22 -27.54 16.28 21.45
CA ALA A 22 -26.28 16.97 21.21
C ALA A 22 -25.17 16.00 20.81
N PHE A 23 -25.03 14.87 21.51
CA PHE A 23 -24.02 13.85 21.21
C PHE A 23 -24.22 13.25 19.81
N PHE A 24 -25.44 12.87 19.44
CA PHE A 24 -25.75 12.37 18.10
C PHE A 24 -25.50 13.42 17.02
N SER A 25 -25.83 14.69 17.27
CA SER A 25 -25.55 15.77 16.32
C SER A 25 -24.05 15.98 16.10
N CYS A 26 -23.24 15.92 17.16
CA CYS A 26 -21.79 16.02 17.07
C CYS A 26 -21.17 14.83 16.33
N LEU A 27 -21.65 13.62 16.58
CA LEU A 27 -21.19 12.42 15.86
C LEU A 27 -21.47 12.53 14.36
N LEU A 28 -22.67 12.98 13.97
CA LEU A 28 -23.02 13.15 12.56
C LEU A 28 -22.16 14.23 11.87
N VAL A 29 -21.88 15.33 12.56
CA VAL A 29 -21.00 16.37 12.01
C VAL A 29 -19.57 15.85 11.88
N TYR A 30 -19.08 15.10 12.87
CA TYR A 30 -17.73 14.54 12.85
C TYR A 30 -17.57 13.48 11.76
N THR A 31 -18.57 12.61 11.54
CA THR A 31 -18.52 11.61 10.45
C THR A 31 -18.53 12.29 9.09
N VAL A 32 -19.34 13.32 8.88
CA VAL A 32 -19.37 14.07 7.62
C VAL A 32 -18.04 14.81 7.39
N LEU A 33 -17.50 15.48 8.40
CA LEU A 33 -16.19 16.15 8.29
C LEU A 33 -15.07 15.15 8.01
N PHE A 34 -15.09 13.97 8.65
CA PHE A 34 -14.12 12.92 8.42
C PHE A 34 -14.20 12.36 6.99
N ILE A 35 -15.41 12.16 6.45
CA ILE A 35 -15.61 11.71 5.06
C ILE A 35 -15.15 12.77 4.05
N VAL A 36 -15.43 14.05 4.32
CA VAL A 36 -15.07 15.17 3.41
C VAL A 36 -13.56 15.45 3.44
N LEU A 37 -12.93 15.41 4.62
CA LEU A 37 -11.51 15.68 4.79
C LEU A 37 -10.63 14.47 4.45
N ASN A 38 -11.19 13.25 4.45
CA ASN A 38 -10.45 12.02 4.17
C ASN A 38 -11.24 11.11 3.22
N PRO A 39 -11.30 11.45 1.91
CA PRO A 39 -12.10 10.73 0.91
C PRO A 39 -11.62 9.29 0.63
N HIS A 40 -10.54 8.84 1.28
CA HIS A 40 -9.94 7.52 1.08
C HIS A 40 -10.36 6.47 2.13
N PHE A 41 -11.20 6.82 3.11
CA PHE A 41 -11.55 5.95 4.26
C PHE A 41 -12.95 5.32 4.17
N SER A 42 -13.45 5.03 2.97
CA SER A 42 -14.56 4.08 2.80
C SER A 42 -14.01 2.67 2.62
N GLY A 43 -13.50 2.08 3.71
CA GLY A 43 -12.91 0.75 3.71
C GLY A 43 -13.16 0.02 5.02
N PHE A 44 -14.42 -0.32 5.31
CA PHE A 44 -14.76 -1.29 6.35
C PHE A 44 -14.47 -2.70 5.83
N GLU A 45 -13.20 -3.01 5.59
CA GLU A 45 -12.72 -4.36 5.31
C GLU A 45 -11.21 -4.44 5.61
N SER A 46 -10.81 -4.24 6.87
CA SER A 46 -9.43 -4.54 7.26
C SER A 46 -9.28 -4.78 8.76
N LEU A 47 -9.93 -5.84 9.26
CA LEU A 47 -9.59 -6.39 10.58
C LEU A 47 -9.41 -7.92 10.59
N ALA A 48 -9.47 -8.58 9.43
CA ALA A 48 -9.40 -10.04 9.33
C ALA A 48 -8.09 -10.60 8.71
N LEU A 49 -7.10 -9.76 8.41
CA LEU A 49 -5.89 -10.20 7.69
C LEU A 49 -4.59 -10.04 8.48
N MET A 50 -4.55 -10.49 9.72
CA MET A 50 -3.26 -10.73 10.40
C MET A 50 -3.24 -12.12 11.02
N GLY A 51 -2.86 -13.09 10.21
CA GLY A 51 -2.64 -14.44 10.70
C GLY A 51 -2.53 -15.53 9.67
N ARG A 52 -1.58 -15.44 8.74
CA ARG A 52 -1.04 -16.64 8.10
C ARG A 52 0.44 -16.44 7.76
N SER A 53 1.30 -16.87 8.67
CA SER A 53 2.65 -17.29 8.37
C SER A 53 2.55 -18.63 7.65
N SER A 54 2.86 -18.65 6.37
CA SER A 54 3.21 -19.87 5.65
C SER A 54 4.18 -19.51 4.54
N ASP A 55 5.42 -19.99 4.68
CA ASP A 55 6.35 -20.17 3.59
C ASP A 55 5.70 -21.08 2.53
N ALA A 56 5.01 -20.45 1.59
CA ALA A 56 4.59 -21.01 0.34
C ALA A 56 4.23 -19.82 -0.55
N ASP A 57 4.85 -19.78 -1.73
CA ASP A 57 4.41 -19.09 -2.95
C ASP A 57 2.89 -18.78 -2.96
N GLY A 58 2.54 -17.63 -2.40
CA GLY A 58 1.19 -17.32 -1.95
C GLY A 58 1.15 -15.87 -1.48
N GLY A 59 1.63 -14.97 -2.33
CA GLY A 59 1.50 -13.54 -2.13
C GLY A 59 0.03 -13.17 -2.04
N GLY A 60 -0.32 -12.31 -1.08
CA GLY A 60 -1.55 -11.52 -1.25
C GLY A 60 -1.52 -10.81 -2.60
N GLU A 61 -2.70 -10.53 -3.18
CA GLU A 61 -2.86 -9.83 -4.48
C GLU A 61 -2.26 -8.40 -4.41
N CYS A 62 -0.94 -8.32 -4.51
CA CYS A 62 -0.21 -7.08 -4.71
C CYS A 62 -0.13 -6.82 -6.20
N CYS A 63 -0.82 -5.78 -6.65
CA CYS A 63 -0.65 -5.24 -8.00
C CYS A 63 -1.01 -3.75 -8.05
N ARG A 64 -0.08 -2.90 -7.62
CA ARG A 64 -0.22 -1.43 -7.59
C ARG A 64 0.76 -0.77 -8.55
N GLY A 65 0.37 0.38 -9.07
CA GLY A 65 1.23 1.25 -9.88
C GLY A 65 1.40 2.63 -9.27
N ILE A 66 2.23 3.45 -9.91
CA ILE A 66 2.40 4.87 -9.67
C ILE A 66 1.60 5.61 -10.75
N GLU A 67 0.63 6.42 -10.33
CA GLU A 67 -0.10 7.30 -11.24
C GLU A 67 0.83 8.38 -11.81
N LYS A 68 0.50 8.90 -12.99
CA LYS A 68 1.21 10.02 -13.62
C LYS A 68 2.70 9.71 -13.87
N LEU A 69 2.99 8.46 -14.22
CA LEU A 69 4.32 7.97 -14.53
C LEU A 69 4.29 7.11 -15.78
N GLU A 70 5.14 7.41 -16.76
CA GLU A 70 5.33 6.61 -17.95
C GLU A 70 6.70 5.93 -17.92
N LEU A 71 6.69 4.62 -17.66
CA LEU A 71 7.86 3.77 -17.83
C LEU A 71 8.10 3.48 -19.31
N TRP A 72 9.32 3.73 -19.77
CA TRP A 72 9.74 3.49 -21.14
C TRP A 72 10.19 2.04 -21.34
N GLY A 73 10.40 1.63 -22.59
CA GLY A 73 10.94 0.33 -22.92
C GLY A 73 10.20 -0.37 -24.07
N PRO A 74 10.84 -1.35 -24.71
CA PRO A 74 10.24 -2.14 -25.78
C PRO A 74 8.96 -2.84 -25.33
N ALA A 75 7.94 -2.78 -26.19
CA ALA A 75 6.67 -3.44 -25.96
C ALA A 75 6.78 -4.95 -26.17
N VAL A 76 6.35 -5.71 -25.17
CA VAL A 76 6.15 -7.15 -25.18
C VAL A 76 4.72 -7.46 -25.62
N LYS A 77 3.75 -6.64 -25.19
CA LYS A 77 2.38 -6.60 -25.71
C LYS A 77 1.99 -5.16 -26.04
N TRP A 78 1.39 -4.98 -27.22
CA TRP A 78 0.94 -3.68 -27.71
C TRP A 78 -0.42 -3.33 -27.11
N GLY A 79 -0.52 -2.18 -26.44
CA GLY A 79 -1.75 -1.79 -25.74
C GLY A 79 -2.92 -1.45 -26.64
N SER A 80 -2.69 -1.16 -27.93
CA SER A 80 -3.76 -0.95 -28.91
C SER A 80 -4.71 -2.15 -29.06
N GLU A 81 -4.19 -3.36 -28.87
CA GLU A 81 -4.93 -4.62 -28.97
C GLU A 81 -5.08 -5.32 -27.62
N PHE A 82 -4.45 -4.79 -26.57
CA PHE A 82 -4.39 -5.37 -25.24
C PHE A 82 -4.95 -4.39 -24.22
N LYS A 83 -6.21 -4.61 -23.83
CA LYS A 83 -6.97 -3.67 -23.01
C LYS A 83 -7.56 -4.34 -21.77
N PHE A 84 -7.61 -3.58 -20.68
CA PHE A 84 -8.18 -3.98 -19.40
C PHE A 84 -9.07 -2.89 -18.82
N ASN A 85 -9.83 -3.23 -17.78
CA ASN A 85 -10.70 -2.28 -17.09
C ASN A 85 -10.00 -1.60 -15.91
N SER A 86 -8.85 -2.13 -15.46
CA SER A 86 -8.08 -1.58 -14.34
C SER A 86 -6.57 -1.76 -14.50
N SER A 87 -5.82 -0.97 -13.70
CA SER A 87 -4.36 -1.08 -13.59
C SER A 87 -3.93 -2.41 -12.97
N GLU A 88 -4.72 -2.91 -12.04
CA GLU A 88 -4.50 -4.18 -11.34
C GLU A 88 -4.50 -5.34 -12.33
N GLU A 89 -5.48 -5.40 -13.24
CA GLU A 89 -5.56 -6.41 -14.29
C GLU A 89 -4.35 -6.33 -15.24
N CYS A 90 -3.91 -5.12 -15.59
CA CYS A 90 -2.72 -4.91 -16.41
C CYS A 90 -1.43 -5.38 -15.71
N CYS A 91 -1.30 -5.09 -14.42
CA CYS A 91 -0.21 -5.55 -13.57
C CYS A 91 -0.17 -7.08 -13.47
N GLU A 92 -1.31 -7.71 -13.18
CA GLU A 92 -1.41 -9.17 -13.08
C GLU A 92 -1.08 -9.85 -14.42
N ALA A 93 -1.48 -9.24 -15.55
CA ALA A 93 -1.10 -9.73 -16.86
C ALA A 93 0.42 -9.69 -17.10
N CYS A 94 1.11 -8.64 -16.64
CA CYS A 94 2.58 -8.58 -16.67
C CYS A 94 3.19 -9.66 -15.77
N LYS A 95 2.68 -9.78 -14.54
CA LYS A 95 3.13 -10.73 -13.52
C LYS A 95 2.97 -12.18 -13.98
N ALA A 96 1.89 -12.51 -14.70
CA ALA A 96 1.66 -13.82 -15.28
C ALA A 96 2.73 -14.21 -16.33
N MET A 97 3.43 -13.23 -16.92
CA MET A 97 4.56 -13.46 -17.83
C MET A 97 5.91 -13.66 -17.12
N CYS A 98 5.90 -13.68 -15.78
CA CYS A 98 7.03 -13.99 -14.92
C CYS A 98 6.91 -15.40 -14.35
N THR A 99 6.95 -16.42 -15.22
CA THR A 99 6.96 -17.82 -14.76
C THR A 99 8.33 -18.13 -14.17
N GLY A 100 8.41 -18.27 -12.83
CA GLY A 100 9.67 -18.42 -12.07
C GLY A 100 10.54 -19.65 -12.35
N ASN A 101 10.28 -20.38 -13.45
CA ASN A 101 11.02 -21.54 -13.91
C ASN A 101 12.02 -21.21 -15.03
N ASP A 102 11.82 -20.15 -15.82
CA ASP A 102 12.58 -19.88 -17.05
C ASP A 102 13.14 -18.45 -17.11
N GLY A 103 14.23 -18.20 -16.38
CA GLY A 103 15.04 -16.98 -16.54
C GLY A 103 14.35 -15.67 -16.10
N PRO A 104 14.87 -14.50 -16.57
CA PRO A 104 14.31 -13.20 -16.23
C PRO A 104 12.91 -13.00 -16.82
N CYS A 105 12.07 -12.24 -16.13
CA CYS A 105 10.69 -11.95 -16.56
C CYS A 105 10.61 -11.47 -18.02
N LEU A 106 9.66 -11.99 -18.79
CA LEU A 106 9.41 -11.47 -20.15
C LEU A 106 8.79 -10.06 -20.10
N CYS A 107 7.93 -9.80 -19.13
CA CYS A 107 7.41 -8.48 -18.78
C CYS A 107 7.87 -8.11 -17.38
N ASP A 108 8.59 -7.00 -17.24
CA ASP A 108 9.05 -6.49 -15.94
C ASP A 108 8.58 -5.05 -15.67
N SER A 109 7.80 -4.49 -16.60
CA SER A 109 7.19 -3.18 -16.48
C SER A 109 5.90 -3.11 -17.29
N TRP A 110 4.98 -2.27 -16.86
CA TRP A 110 3.70 -2.08 -17.53
C TRP A 110 3.24 -0.63 -17.43
N VAL A 111 2.47 -0.16 -18.42
CA VAL A 111 1.76 1.12 -18.35
C VAL A 111 0.28 0.93 -18.73
N PHE A 112 -0.62 1.60 -18.01
CA PHE A 112 -2.07 1.49 -18.16
C PHE A 112 -2.72 2.88 -18.17
N CYS A 113 -3.74 3.06 -19.01
CA CYS A 113 -4.52 4.29 -19.06
C CYS A 113 -5.94 4.09 -18.54
N GLY A 114 -6.17 4.46 -17.27
CA GLY A 114 -7.44 4.24 -16.57
C GLY A 114 -8.40 5.42 -16.49
N ASN A 115 -7.96 6.63 -16.84
CA ASN A 115 -8.81 7.83 -16.76
C ASN A 115 -9.52 8.09 -18.09
N LYS A 116 -10.82 7.87 -18.16
CA LYS A 116 -11.57 7.93 -19.43
C LYS A 116 -11.49 9.30 -20.11
N GLU A 117 -11.51 10.36 -19.34
CA GLU A 117 -11.47 11.74 -19.82
C GLU A 117 -10.11 12.11 -20.39
N ALA A 118 -9.02 11.74 -19.70
CA ALA A 118 -7.66 12.06 -20.10
C ALA A 118 -7.13 11.11 -21.19
N CYS A 119 -7.51 9.83 -21.16
CA CYS A 119 -6.98 8.82 -22.06
C CYS A 119 -7.54 8.87 -23.48
N GLY A 120 -8.77 9.38 -23.67
CA GLY A 120 -9.41 9.42 -25.00
C GLY A 120 -9.44 8.03 -25.66
N SER A 121 -8.83 7.89 -26.85
CA SER A 121 -8.75 6.61 -27.56
C SER A 121 -7.87 5.56 -26.88
N LYS A 122 -7.01 6.00 -25.96
CA LYS A 122 -6.07 5.18 -25.17
C LYS A 122 -6.70 4.56 -23.94
N PHE A 123 -7.97 4.87 -23.65
CA PHE A 123 -8.65 4.32 -22.49
C PHE A 123 -8.63 2.79 -22.50
N GLY A 124 -8.22 2.23 -21.36
CA GLY A 124 -8.07 0.80 -21.13
C GLY A 124 -6.81 0.17 -21.74
N GLU A 125 -6.02 0.90 -22.53
CA GLU A 125 -4.79 0.33 -23.11
C GLU A 125 -3.81 -0.09 -22.01
N CYS A 126 -3.33 -1.34 -22.10
CA CYS A 126 -2.32 -1.92 -21.24
C CYS A 126 -1.11 -2.30 -22.08
N TRP A 127 0.01 -1.64 -21.83
CA TRP A 127 1.25 -1.89 -22.54
C TRP A 127 2.19 -2.66 -21.62
N LEU A 128 2.44 -3.92 -21.96
CA LEU A 128 3.42 -4.74 -21.27
C LEU A 128 4.78 -4.50 -21.91
N LYS A 129 5.79 -4.22 -21.09
CA LYS A 129 7.11 -3.74 -21.52
C LYS A 129 8.23 -4.51 -20.84
N LYS A 130 9.43 -4.36 -21.41
CA LYS A 130 10.68 -4.89 -20.86
C LYS A 130 11.66 -3.75 -20.60
N GLN A 131 12.17 -3.64 -19.38
CA GLN A 131 13.25 -2.74 -18.99
C GLN A 131 14.59 -3.30 -19.43
N LYS A 132 15.53 -2.40 -19.70
CA LYS A 132 16.94 -2.79 -19.88
C LYS A 132 17.58 -3.17 -18.55
N ASP A 133 17.28 -2.43 -17.50
CA ASP A 133 17.71 -2.67 -16.13
C ASP A 133 16.53 -2.39 -15.19
N THR A 134 16.10 -3.40 -14.44
CA THR A 134 14.95 -3.31 -13.53
C THR A 134 15.26 -2.53 -12.25
N LEU A 135 16.54 -2.39 -11.88
CA LEU A 135 16.98 -1.56 -10.75
C LEU A 135 17.24 -0.10 -11.16
N ALA A 136 17.30 0.18 -12.46
CA ALA A 136 17.41 1.51 -13.03
C ALA A 136 16.37 1.69 -14.16
N PRO A 137 15.06 1.69 -13.83
CA PRO A 137 14.00 1.72 -14.81
C PRO A 137 14.05 3.01 -15.63
N GLU A 138 13.88 2.87 -16.95
CA GLU A 138 13.86 4.00 -17.86
C GLU A 138 12.50 4.69 -17.80
N GLN A 139 12.51 6.01 -17.58
CA GLN A 139 11.30 6.83 -17.50
C GLN A 139 11.23 7.73 -18.73
N GLN A 140 10.06 7.76 -19.38
CA GLN A 140 9.81 8.66 -20.50
C GLN A 140 9.37 10.04 -20.00
N GLU A 141 8.38 10.06 -19.09
CA GLU A 141 7.81 11.28 -18.52
C GLU A 141 7.17 10.97 -17.16
N ALA A 142 7.11 11.97 -16.29
CA ALA A 142 6.41 11.91 -15.00
C ALA A 142 5.76 13.26 -14.67
N GLY A 143 4.65 13.25 -13.94
CA GLY A 143 3.95 14.45 -13.46
C GLY A 143 2.56 14.65 -14.07
N ASP A 144 1.94 15.81 -13.80
CA ASP A 144 0.51 16.05 -14.07
C ASP A 144 0.09 15.96 -15.55
N SER A 145 1.02 16.11 -16.49
CA SER A 145 0.77 15.92 -17.93
C SER A 145 0.61 14.44 -18.34
N VAL A 146 1.07 13.51 -17.51
CA VAL A 146 1.14 12.08 -17.83
C VAL A 146 -0.18 11.39 -17.52
N ILE A 147 -0.76 10.75 -18.54
CA ILE A 147 -2.03 10.02 -18.45
C ILE A 147 -1.87 8.56 -17.97
N TRP A 148 -0.63 8.09 -17.91
CA TRP A 148 -0.30 6.69 -17.63
C TRP A 148 -0.14 6.44 -16.13
N THR A 149 -0.62 5.28 -15.70
CA THR A 149 -0.22 4.63 -14.45
C THR A 149 0.74 3.51 -14.81
N SER A 150 1.84 3.37 -14.10
CA SER A 150 2.86 2.37 -14.44
C SER A 150 3.42 1.66 -13.23
N GLY A 151 3.97 0.47 -13.44
CA GLY A 151 4.54 -0.34 -12.37
C GLY A 151 5.64 -1.24 -12.87
N LEU A 152 6.42 -1.76 -11.91
CA LEU A 152 7.49 -2.73 -12.15
C LEU A 152 7.08 -4.10 -11.61
N ILE A 153 7.61 -5.15 -12.22
CA ILE A 153 7.55 -6.52 -11.72
C ILE A 153 8.97 -7.05 -11.62
N PHE A 154 9.34 -7.58 -10.46
CA PHE A 154 10.62 -8.24 -10.27
C PHE A 154 10.44 -9.76 -10.30
N GLY A 155 11.20 -10.40 -11.18
CA GLY A 155 11.24 -11.85 -11.29
C GLY A 155 11.96 -12.51 -10.13
N LYS A 156 12.05 -13.83 -10.19
CA LYS A 156 12.78 -14.62 -9.20
C LYS A 156 14.27 -14.26 -9.25
N GLY A 157 14.81 -13.80 -8.13
CA GLY A 157 16.22 -13.40 -8.02
C GLY A 157 16.49 -11.96 -8.46
N GLU A 158 15.48 -11.22 -8.93
CA GLU A 158 15.57 -9.80 -9.23
C GLU A 158 15.07 -8.95 -8.06
N GLY A 159 15.38 -7.65 -8.08
CA GLY A 159 14.90 -6.73 -7.04
C GLY A 159 15.53 -6.95 -5.67
N ILE A 160 16.71 -7.58 -5.61
CA ILE A 160 17.43 -7.84 -4.36
C ILE A 160 18.56 -6.83 -4.24
N VAL A 161 18.48 -5.97 -3.23
CA VAL A 161 19.52 -4.98 -2.93
C VAL A 161 20.38 -5.45 -1.76
N GLY A 162 21.68 -5.21 -1.84
CA GLY A 162 22.62 -5.54 -0.77
C GLY A 162 22.98 -4.32 0.06
N LEU A 163 22.74 -4.39 1.37
CA LEU A 163 23.26 -3.44 2.35
C LEU A 163 24.52 -4.03 2.99
N GLN A 164 25.68 -3.52 2.60
CA GLN A 164 26.95 -3.95 3.17
C GLN A 164 27.17 -3.30 4.53
N THR A 165 27.46 -4.13 5.54
CA THR A 165 27.75 -3.70 6.92
C THR A 165 29.05 -4.35 7.39
N GLU A 166 29.57 -3.91 8.53
CA GLU A 166 30.73 -4.56 9.18
C GLU A 166 30.45 -6.00 9.65
N TYR A 167 29.17 -6.36 9.82
CA TYR A 167 28.72 -7.68 10.25
C TYR A 167 28.33 -8.60 9.08
N GLY A 168 28.50 -8.15 7.84
CA GLY A 168 28.14 -8.87 6.62
C GLY A 168 27.12 -8.12 5.75
N THR A 169 26.66 -8.77 4.70
CA THR A 169 25.71 -8.17 3.73
C THR A 169 24.29 -8.61 4.03
N LEU A 170 23.42 -7.65 4.31
CA LEU A 170 21.98 -7.87 4.40
C LEU A 170 21.38 -7.78 2.99
N HIS A 171 20.75 -8.85 2.53
CA HIS A 171 20.03 -8.87 1.25
C HIS A 171 18.56 -8.55 1.49
N ILE A 172 18.05 -7.52 0.81
CA ILE A 172 16.68 -7.03 0.96
C ILE A 172 15.96 -7.21 -0.37
N LYS A 173 14.90 -8.01 -0.37
CA LYS A 173 14.03 -8.19 -1.54
C LYS A 173 12.98 -7.08 -1.59
N LEU A 174 12.91 -6.39 -2.71
CA LEU A 174 11.94 -5.34 -2.99
C LEU A 174 10.67 -5.91 -3.64
N PHE A 175 9.52 -5.30 -3.35
CA PHE A 175 8.19 -5.73 -3.83
C PHE A 175 7.47 -4.54 -4.50
N PRO A 176 7.82 -4.20 -5.75
CA PRO A 176 7.28 -3.03 -6.44
C PRO A 176 5.77 -3.11 -6.67
N ASP A 177 5.23 -4.31 -6.83
CA ASP A 177 3.80 -4.59 -6.98
C ASP A 177 3.00 -4.31 -5.70
N CYS A 178 3.61 -4.45 -4.52
CA CYS A 178 2.98 -4.13 -3.23
C CYS A 178 3.16 -2.67 -2.81
N ALA A 179 4.36 -2.11 -3.00
CA ALA A 179 4.77 -0.82 -2.45
C ALA A 179 5.57 0.01 -3.48
N PRO A 180 4.95 0.41 -4.60
CA PRO A 180 5.66 0.96 -5.75
C PRO A 180 6.42 2.25 -5.42
N HIS A 181 5.81 3.18 -4.67
CA HIS A 181 6.47 4.44 -4.28
C HIS A 181 7.70 4.21 -3.39
N SER A 182 7.60 3.33 -2.40
CA SER A 182 8.73 3.02 -1.50
C SER A 182 9.88 2.38 -2.27
N VAL A 183 9.56 1.47 -3.20
CA VAL A 183 10.57 0.83 -4.05
C VAL A 183 11.21 1.85 -4.98
N ALA A 184 10.43 2.69 -5.67
CA ALA A 184 10.95 3.74 -6.54
C ALA A 184 11.92 4.66 -5.78
N TYR A 185 11.55 5.11 -4.59
CA TYR A 185 12.41 5.92 -3.74
C TYR A 185 13.72 5.20 -3.35
N ILE A 186 13.65 3.92 -3.00
CA ILE A 186 14.85 3.13 -2.72
C ILE A 186 15.76 3.08 -3.97
N LEU A 187 15.20 2.80 -5.15
CA LEU A 187 15.96 2.73 -6.39
C LEU A 187 16.64 4.07 -6.73
N GLU A 188 15.98 5.20 -6.47
CA GLU A 188 16.56 6.54 -6.63
C GLU A 188 17.71 6.81 -5.66
N LEU A 189 17.65 6.26 -4.43
CA LEU A 189 18.70 6.43 -3.42
C LEU A 189 19.95 5.57 -3.68
N LEU A 190 19.79 4.37 -4.26
CA LEU A 190 20.89 3.44 -4.53
C LEU A 190 22.09 4.09 -5.28
N PRO A 191 21.90 4.82 -6.39
CA PRO A 191 23.02 5.43 -7.12
C PRO A 191 23.64 6.62 -6.41
N LEU A 192 22.95 7.23 -5.44
CA LEU A 192 23.43 8.42 -4.76
C LEU A 192 24.42 8.12 -3.61
N HIS A 193 24.56 6.85 -3.23
CA HIS A 193 25.46 6.39 -2.15
C HIS A 193 25.28 7.13 -0.81
N HIS A 194 24.11 7.73 -0.54
CA HIS A 194 23.87 8.56 0.64
C HIS A 194 24.03 7.81 1.96
N CYS A 195 23.84 6.49 1.95
CA CYS A 195 23.96 5.65 3.15
C CYS A 195 25.38 5.09 3.38
N ALA A 196 26.38 5.49 2.59
CA ALA A 196 27.76 5.05 2.81
C ALA A 196 28.29 5.59 4.17
N GLY A 197 28.50 4.68 5.12
CA GLY A 197 28.94 5.02 6.48
C GLY A 197 27.81 5.35 7.47
N CYS A 198 26.54 5.25 7.06
CA CYS A 198 25.42 5.38 7.98
C CYS A 198 25.47 4.30 9.07
N GLN A 199 24.97 4.65 10.26
CA GLN A 199 24.93 3.77 11.43
C GLN A 199 23.48 3.35 11.71
N PHE A 200 23.29 2.15 12.24
CA PHE A 200 22.01 1.75 12.82
C PHE A 200 21.87 2.38 14.21
N TYR A 201 21.22 3.55 14.29
CA TYR A 201 21.05 4.29 15.54
C TYR A 201 20.02 3.69 16.50
N ARG A 202 19.17 2.77 16.03
CA ARG A 202 18.16 2.08 16.83
C ARG A 202 18.10 0.62 16.42
N ALA A 203 18.35 -0.25 17.39
CA ALA A 203 18.11 -1.68 17.29
C ALA A 203 17.31 -2.09 18.53
N GLU A 204 16.15 -2.69 18.31
CA GLU A 204 15.33 -3.21 19.39
C GLU A 204 15.33 -4.73 19.31
N SER A 205 15.40 -5.37 20.47
CA SER A 205 15.22 -6.81 20.52
C SER A 205 13.77 -7.17 20.18
N ARG A 206 13.53 -8.45 19.98
CA ARG A 206 12.20 -9.04 19.80
C ARG A 206 11.19 -8.66 20.89
N GLY A 207 11.62 -8.11 22.02
CA GLY A 207 10.73 -7.73 23.12
C GLY A 207 9.90 -8.92 23.61
N GLN A 208 8.71 -8.65 24.14
CA GLN A 208 7.78 -9.69 24.57
C GLN A 208 6.76 -10.07 23.49
N SER A 209 6.80 -9.45 22.31
CA SER A 209 5.79 -9.62 21.25
C SER A 209 6.11 -10.74 20.27
N TRP A 210 7.33 -11.29 20.31
CA TRP A 210 7.82 -12.27 19.36
C TRP A 210 8.51 -13.43 20.09
N ASP A 211 8.29 -14.67 19.63
CA ASP A 211 8.88 -15.87 20.24
C ASP A 211 10.36 -16.09 19.83
N SER A 212 10.97 -17.17 20.36
CA SER A 212 12.36 -17.55 20.04
C SER A 212 12.55 -17.95 18.57
N GLU A 213 11.49 -18.29 17.86
CA GLU A 213 11.50 -18.62 16.43
C GLU A 213 11.26 -17.39 15.56
N GLY A 214 10.81 -16.27 16.15
CA GLY A 214 10.55 -15.01 15.44
C GLY A 214 9.11 -14.87 14.97
N ASN A 215 8.18 -15.67 15.48
CA ASN A 215 6.75 -15.53 15.18
C ASN A 215 6.10 -14.50 16.11
N HIS A 216 5.15 -13.72 15.58
CA HIS A 216 4.37 -12.78 16.38
C HIS A 216 3.40 -13.51 17.30
N MET A 217 3.52 -13.30 18.61
CA MET A 217 2.65 -13.91 19.62
C MET A 217 1.32 -13.14 19.69
N LYS A 218 0.23 -13.74 19.18
CA LYS A 218 -1.10 -13.10 19.03
C LYS A 218 -1.79 -12.62 20.32
N ASN A 219 -1.25 -12.90 21.51
CA ASN A 219 -1.90 -12.62 22.80
C ASN A 219 -0.99 -11.99 23.85
N VAL A 220 -0.03 -11.17 23.46
CA VAL A 220 0.77 -10.42 24.42
C VAL A 220 -0.05 -9.18 24.79
N ARG A 221 -0.61 -9.16 26.01
CA ARG A 221 -1.25 -7.95 26.53
C ARG A 221 -0.23 -6.84 26.46
N LEU A 222 -0.50 -5.82 25.63
CA LEU A 222 0.19 -4.55 25.69
C LEU A 222 -0.03 -4.00 27.10
N PHE A 223 0.91 -4.28 28.01
CA PHE A 223 1.04 -3.47 29.19
C PHE A 223 1.51 -2.11 28.70
N LEU A 224 0.57 -1.15 28.68
CA LEU A 224 0.90 0.26 28.71
C LEU A 224 1.91 0.43 29.84
N SER A 225 3.17 0.69 29.48
CA SER A 225 4.13 1.21 30.44
C SER A 225 3.51 2.49 30.97
N SER A 226 3.06 2.43 32.22
CA SER A 226 2.62 3.62 32.95
C SER A 226 3.85 4.52 33.04
N PHE A 227 3.89 5.56 32.21
CA PHE A 227 4.75 6.70 32.45
C PHE A 227 4.28 7.32 33.75
N ASN A 228 4.96 6.99 34.85
CA ASN A 228 4.90 7.81 36.06
C ASN A 228 5.78 9.03 35.80
N PHE A 229 5.13 10.19 35.72
CA PHE A 229 5.75 11.49 35.99
C PHE A 229 5.95 11.67 37.50
#